data_AF-A0A2N2UI40-F1
#
_entry.id   AF-A0A2N2UI40-F1
#
_cell.length_a   1.000
_cell.length_b   1.000
_cell.length_c   1.000
_cell.angle_alpha   90.00
_cell.angle_beta   90.00
_cell.angle_gamma   90.00
#
_symmetry.space_group_name_H-M   'P 1'
#
loop_
_entity.id
_entity.type
_entity.pdbx_description
1 polymer ?
#
loop_
_entity_poly.entity_id
_entity_poly.type
_entity_poly.pdbx_seq_one_letter_code
_entity_poly.pdbx_strand_id
1 'polypeptide(L)'
;MDQSLAHDSNSTRDRLSHLLSYLESGLIERRRAVRLTLLAALAGEHSLLIGPPGTAKSELARRLHTVFANARYFERLLTRFSVPEELFGPLSIKALEEDRYERHTAGFLPDASIAFIDEVFKANSAILNALLTLLNEREFDNGAGRQHCPLISVVGATNEVPEDEIAEAFFDRFLLRVPVEPVSRDGFAQLLDTAHKADWTAPPAALRLDADALTALTRQAAA
;
A
#
# COMPACT_ATOMS: atom_id res chain seq x y z
N MET A 1 -16.94 -14.72 31.72
CA MET A 1 -15.86 -14.71 30.69
C MET A 1 -15.99 -13.54 29.69
N ASP A 2 -16.94 -12.61 29.85
CA ASP A 2 -17.29 -11.62 28.81
C ASP A 2 -16.66 -10.21 29.00
N GLN A 3 -16.20 -9.88 30.22
CA GLN A 3 -15.69 -8.53 30.51
C GLN A 3 -14.26 -8.26 29.98
N SER A 4 -13.47 -9.30 29.72
CA SER A 4 -12.10 -9.17 29.18
C SER A 4 -12.10 -8.83 27.69
N LEU A 5 -13.04 -9.37 26.92
CA LEU A 5 -13.13 -9.12 25.47
C LEU A 5 -13.67 -7.71 25.17
N ALA A 6 -14.62 -7.22 25.97
CA ALA A 6 -15.18 -5.89 25.83
C ALA A 6 -14.17 -4.76 26.15
N HIS A 7 -13.29 -4.96 27.14
CA HIS A 7 -12.25 -3.98 27.50
C HIS A 7 -11.15 -3.88 26.42
N ASP A 8 -10.76 -5.03 25.86
CA ASP A 8 -9.71 -5.13 24.84
C ASP A 8 -10.18 -4.59 23.47
N SER A 9 -11.45 -4.85 23.11
CA SER A 9 -12.07 -4.30 21.89
C SER A 9 -12.17 -2.76 21.92
N ASN A 10 -12.47 -2.17 23.08
CA ASN A 10 -12.58 -0.72 23.22
C ASN A 10 -11.20 -0.04 23.09
N SER A 11 -10.16 -0.64 23.68
CA SER A 11 -8.76 -0.21 23.54
C SER A 11 -8.27 -0.25 22.08
N THR A 12 -8.59 -1.32 21.35
CA THR A 12 -8.24 -1.46 19.93
C THR A 12 -8.93 -0.41 19.05
N ARG A 13 -10.23 -0.17 19.28
CA ARG A 13 -10.98 0.86 18.55
C ARG A 13 -10.38 2.24 18.77
N ASP A 14 -10.06 2.58 20.02
CA ASP A 14 -9.46 3.87 20.37
C ASP A 14 -8.09 4.05 19.70
N ARG A 15 -7.26 2.99 19.70
CA ARG A 15 -5.98 2.99 18.98
C ARG A 15 -6.16 3.23 17.48
N LEU A 16 -7.10 2.56 16.82
CA LEU A 16 -7.40 2.77 15.40
C LEU A 16 -7.91 4.19 15.12
N SER A 17 -8.78 4.72 15.99
CA SER A 17 -9.25 6.10 15.90
C SER A 17 -8.10 7.10 15.98
N HIS A 18 -7.15 6.91 16.89
CA HIS A 18 -5.95 7.75 16.97
C HIS A 18 -5.09 7.64 15.72
N LEU A 19 -4.81 6.43 15.23
CA LEU A 19 -4.05 6.22 14.00
C LEU A 19 -4.71 6.94 12.80
N LEU A 20 -6.03 6.85 12.67
CA LEU A 20 -6.78 7.57 11.65
C LEU A 20 -6.61 9.10 11.79
N SER A 21 -6.63 9.65 13.00
CA SER A 21 -6.37 11.09 13.20
C SER A 21 -4.99 11.51 12.71
N TYR A 22 -3.95 10.70 12.95
CA TYR A 22 -2.61 10.97 12.40
C TYR A 22 -2.60 10.93 10.87
N LEU A 23 -3.23 9.92 10.26
CA LEU A 23 -3.29 9.80 8.80
C LEU A 23 -4.07 10.95 8.14
N GLU A 24 -5.22 11.32 8.71
CA GLU A 24 -6.13 12.35 8.19
C GLU A 24 -5.58 13.78 8.35
N SER A 25 -4.68 14.02 9.32
CA SER A 25 -4.15 15.35 9.64
C SER A 25 -3.53 16.06 8.43
N GLY A 26 -4.09 17.17 7.99
CA GLY A 26 -3.58 17.95 6.86
C GLY A 26 -3.88 17.36 5.47
N LEU A 27 -4.60 16.23 5.38
CA LEU A 27 -5.16 15.75 4.12
C LEU A 27 -6.59 16.28 3.95
N ILE A 28 -6.72 17.38 3.19
CA ILE A 28 -8.02 18.01 2.94
C ILE A 28 -8.88 17.15 2.04
N GLU A 29 -10.12 16.87 2.48
CA GLU A 29 -11.10 16.08 1.71
C GLU A 29 -10.60 14.67 1.32
N ARG A 30 -9.77 14.02 2.16
CA ARG A 30 -9.28 12.65 1.94
C ARG A 30 -9.71 11.61 2.98
N ARG A 31 -10.54 12.01 3.95
CA ARG A 31 -10.99 11.18 5.06
C ARG A 31 -11.51 9.79 4.63
N ARG A 32 -12.34 9.74 3.58
CA ARG A 32 -12.87 8.47 3.06
C ARG A 32 -11.77 7.59 2.48
N ALA A 33 -10.88 8.14 1.65
CA ALA A 33 -9.80 7.39 1.03
C ALA A 33 -8.84 6.82 2.07
N VAL A 34 -8.43 7.64 3.05
CA VAL A 34 -7.57 7.22 4.16
C VAL A 34 -8.15 6.01 4.90
N ARG A 35 -9.44 6.08 5.26
CA ARG A 35 -10.11 5.01 6.01
C ARG A 35 -10.22 3.72 5.23
N LEU A 36 -10.62 3.81 3.95
CA LEU A 36 -10.75 2.64 3.09
C LEU A 36 -9.40 1.99 2.83
N THR A 37 -8.36 2.77 2.55
CA THR A 37 -7.01 2.24 2.34
C THR A 37 -6.43 1.63 3.62
N LEU A 38 -6.64 2.22 4.79
CA LEU A 38 -6.27 1.59 6.06
C LEU A 38 -7.04 0.28 6.27
N LEU A 39 -8.36 0.28 6.05
CA LEU A 39 -9.18 -0.91 6.19
C LEU A 39 -8.71 -2.06 5.28
N ALA A 40 -8.42 -1.77 4.01
CA ALA A 40 -7.84 -2.75 3.09
C ALA A 40 -6.54 -3.32 3.65
N ALA A 41 -5.63 -2.46 4.11
CA ALA A 41 -4.35 -2.93 4.64
C ALA A 41 -4.49 -3.77 5.93
N LEU A 42 -5.41 -3.43 6.82
CA LEU A 42 -5.70 -4.23 8.01
C LEU A 42 -6.34 -5.59 7.67
N ALA A 43 -7.06 -5.67 6.56
CA ALA A 43 -7.61 -6.92 6.04
C ALA A 43 -6.59 -7.76 5.25
N GLY A 44 -5.36 -7.25 5.04
CA GLY A 44 -4.36 -7.89 4.17
C GLY A 44 -4.66 -7.74 2.67
N GLU A 45 -5.54 -6.80 2.32
CA GLU A 45 -6.07 -6.56 0.98
C GLU A 45 -5.47 -5.30 0.34
N HIS A 46 -5.62 -5.19 -0.98
CA HIS A 46 -5.07 -4.07 -1.75
C HIS A 46 -6.14 -3.02 -2.08
N SER A 47 -5.70 -1.78 -2.25
CA SER A 47 -6.59 -0.67 -2.64
C SER A 47 -6.06 0.06 -3.87
N LEU A 48 -6.97 0.51 -4.73
CA LEU A 48 -6.69 1.29 -5.93
C LEU A 48 -7.28 2.69 -5.77
N LEU A 49 -6.44 3.72 -5.87
CA LEU A 49 -6.85 5.12 -5.85
C LEU A 49 -7.01 5.61 -7.30
N ILE A 50 -8.23 5.98 -7.67
CA ILE A 50 -8.59 6.37 -9.05
C ILE A 50 -8.86 7.87 -9.07
N GLY A 51 -8.08 8.64 -9.84
CA GLY A 51 -8.31 10.08 -9.98
C GLY A 51 -7.11 10.81 -10.53
N PRO A 52 -7.24 12.10 -10.87
CA PRO A 52 -6.20 12.86 -11.57
C PRO A 52 -4.91 13.02 -10.73
N PRO A 53 -3.78 13.40 -11.36
CA PRO A 53 -2.55 13.71 -10.64
C PRO A 53 -2.75 14.90 -9.68
N GLY A 54 -1.89 15.00 -8.65
CA GLY A 54 -1.97 16.09 -7.67
C GLY A 54 -3.06 15.92 -6.60
N THR A 55 -3.67 14.75 -6.47
CA THR A 55 -4.74 14.45 -5.50
C THR A 55 -4.25 13.83 -4.18
N ALA A 56 -2.94 13.89 -3.89
CA ALA A 56 -2.30 13.36 -2.68
C ALA A 56 -2.35 11.83 -2.49
N LYS A 57 -2.47 11.06 -3.60
CA LYS A 57 -2.49 9.59 -3.58
C LYS A 57 -1.20 8.97 -3.01
N SER A 58 -0.05 9.43 -3.48
CA SER A 58 1.26 8.98 -3.00
C SER A 58 1.53 9.37 -1.54
N GLU A 59 1.09 10.56 -1.14
CA GLU A 59 1.20 11.02 0.25
C GLU A 59 0.36 10.16 1.21
N LEU A 60 -0.85 9.79 0.81
CA LEU A 60 -1.69 8.86 1.59
C LEU A 60 -0.97 7.52 1.82
N ALA A 61 -0.38 6.94 0.77
CA ALA A 61 0.33 5.67 0.87
C ALA A 61 1.61 5.76 1.74
N ARG A 62 2.38 6.85 1.60
CA ARG A 62 3.53 7.14 2.48
C ARG A 62 3.14 7.19 3.95
N ARG A 63 2.02 7.87 4.27
CA ARG A 63 1.53 7.96 5.65
C ARG A 63 0.99 6.63 6.15
N LEU A 64 0.28 5.88 5.31
CA LEU A 64 -0.24 4.56 5.65
C LEU A 64 0.87 3.64 6.15
N HIS A 65 2.02 3.61 5.46
CA HIS A 65 3.17 2.80 5.87
C HIS A 65 3.59 3.04 7.33
N THR A 66 3.55 4.29 7.79
CA THR A 66 3.99 4.66 9.15
C THR A 66 3.11 4.10 10.27
N VAL A 67 1.92 3.60 9.94
CA VAL A 67 1.03 2.92 10.89
C VAL A 67 1.60 1.59 11.33
N PHE A 68 2.42 0.95 10.51
CA PHE A 68 2.93 -0.39 10.75
C PHE A 68 4.35 -0.33 11.35
N ALA A 69 4.59 -1.09 12.41
CA ALA A 69 5.89 -1.16 13.05
C ALA A 69 6.89 -1.93 12.17
N ASN A 70 8.11 -1.40 12.02
CA ASN A 70 9.20 -2.02 11.24
C ASN A 70 8.83 -2.36 9.78
N ALA A 71 7.77 -1.74 9.24
CA ALA A 71 7.36 -1.95 7.87
C ALA A 71 8.39 -1.37 6.90
N ARG A 72 8.61 -2.05 5.77
CA ARG A 72 9.40 -1.50 4.66
C ARG A 72 8.45 -0.88 3.63
N TYR A 73 8.80 0.31 3.15
CA TYR A 73 8.03 1.03 2.15
C TYR A 73 8.71 0.97 0.79
N PHE A 74 7.95 0.63 -0.24
CA PHE A 74 8.39 0.68 -1.63
C PHE A 74 7.48 1.62 -2.43
N GLU A 75 8.07 2.42 -3.32
CA GLU A 75 7.32 3.33 -4.18
C GLU A 75 7.91 3.35 -5.59
N ARG A 76 7.03 3.23 -6.60
CA ARG A 76 7.42 3.32 -8.01
C ARG A 76 6.29 3.86 -8.87
N LEU A 77 6.64 4.72 -9.83
CA LEU A 77 5.79 5.12 -10.94
C LEU A 77 6.02 4.17 -12.12
N LEU A 78 4.97 3.58 -12.67
CA LEU A 78 5.07 2.72 -13.83
C LEU A 78 4.83 3.48 -15.13
N THR A 79 5.58 3.06 -16.14
CA THR A 79 5.44 3.53 -17.51
C THR A 79 5.53 2.34 -18.46
N ARG A 80 5.16 2.54 -19.72
CA ARG A 80 5.33 1.53 -20.79
C ARG A 80 6.78 1.09 -21.00
N PHE A 81 7.75 1.85 -20.47
CA PHE A 81 9.18 1.57 -20.56
C PHE A 81 9.77 1.03 -19.25
N SER A 82 8.96 0.93 -18.19
CA SER A 82 9.42 0.36 -16.92
C SER A 82 9.88 -1.06 -17.13
N VAL A 83 10.98 -1.41 -16.45
CA VAL A 83 11.61 -2.72 -16.55
C VAL A 83 11.46 -3.48 -15.23
N PRO A 84 11.41 -4.83 -15.26
CA PRO A 84 11.25 -5.63 -14.04
C PRO A 84 12.26 -5.31 -12.93
N GLU A 85 13.48 -4.91 -13.30
CA GLU A 85 14.56 -4.56 -12.35
C GLU A 85 14.20 -3.37 -11.45
N GLU A 86 13.36 -2.45 -11.92
CA GLU A 86 12.93 -1.28 -11.15
C GLU A 86 11.96 -1.63 -10.01
N LEU A 87 11.29 -2.78 -10.12
CA LEU A 87 10.27 -3.25 -9.17
C LEU A 87 10.77 -4.42 -8.33
N PHE A 88 11.46 -5.38 -8.96
CA PHE A 88 11.82 -6.66 -8.35
C PHE A 88 13.32 -6.79 -8.06
N GLY A 89 14.10 -5.78 -8.45
CA GLY A 89 15.53 -5.73 -8.24
C GLY A 89 16.36 -6.26 -9.42
N PRO A 90 17.63 -5.85 -9.51
CA PRO A 90 18.52 -6.22 -10.61
C PRO A 90 18.86 -7.71 -10.55
N LEU A 91 19.17 -8.29 -11.71
CA LEU A 91 19.73 -9.64 -11.79
C LEU A 91 21.08 -9.70 -11.06
N SER A 92 21.31 -10.80 -10.36
CA SER A 92 22.60 -11.07 -9.73
C SER A 92 23.61 -11.52 -10.78
N ILE A 93 24.66 -10.73 -10.99
CA ILE A 93 25.73 -11.08 -11.93
C ILE A 93 26.40 -12.39 -11.52
N LYS A 94 26.63 -12.60 -10.22
CA LYS A 94 27.21 -13.84 -9.69
C LYS A 94 26.31 -15.06 -9.94
N ALA A 95 25.01 -14.93 -9.75
CA ALA A 95 24.09 -16.03 -10.04
C ALA A 95 24.03 -16.31 -11.54
N LEU A 96 24.06 -15.26 -12.37
CA LEU A 96 24.04 -15.38 -13.83
C LEU A 96 25.31 -16.06 -14.38
N GLU A 97 26.48 -15.79 -13.79
CA GLU A 97 27.74 -16.51 -14.07
C GLU A 97 27.63 -18.01 -13.80
N GLU A 98 26.68 -18.42 -12.95
CA GLU A 98 26.38 -19.80 -12.59
C GLU A 98 25.08 -20.29 -13.25
N ASP A 99 24.66 -19.67 -14.37
CA ASP A 99 23.45 -19.98 -15.15
C ASP A 99 22.12 -19.89 -14.36
N ARG A 100 22.09 -19.09 -13.29
CA ARG A 100 20.88 -18.86 -12.47
C ARG A 100 20.32 -17.45 -12.64
N TYR A 101 19.04 -17.37 -13.00
CA TYR A 101 18.30 -16.12 -13.21
C TYR A 101 17.71 -15.57 -11.91
N GLU A 102 18.55 -15.29 -10.93
CA GLU A 102 18.15 -14.76 -9.61
C GLU A 102 18.31 -13.23 -9.53
N ARG A 103 17.41 -12.56 -8.79
CA ARG A 103 17.38 -11.12 -8.56
C ARG A 103 17.74 -10.75 -7.12
N HIS A 104 18.39 -9.59 -6.96
CA HIS A 104 18.63 -8.95 -5.67
C HIS A 104 17.40 -8.15 -5.24
N THR A 105 16.57 -8.74 -4.38
CA THR A 105 15.23 -8.21 -4.06
C THR A 105 15.19 -7.30 -2.83
N ALA A 106 16.29 -7.20 -2.08
CA ALA A 106 16.39 -6.37 -0.89
C ALA A 106 16.13 -4.89 -1.22
N GLY A 107 15.18 -4.25 -0.51
CA GLY A 107 14.76 -2.87 -0.76
C GLY A 107 13.85 -2.68 -1.99
N PHE A 108 13.44 -3.76 -2.66
CA PHE A 108 12.49 -3.76 -3.76
C PHE A 108 11.13 -4.32 -3.32
N LEU A 109 10.15 -4.36 -4.24
CA LEU A 109 8.79 -4.77 -3.94
C LEU A 109 8.67 -6.14 -3.23
N PRO A 110 9.43 -7.19 -3.60
CA PRO A 110 9.32 -8.49 -2.92
C PRO A 110 9.75 -8.46 -1.44
N ASP A 111 10.52 -7.45 -1.04
CA ASP A 111 10.96 -7.25 0.34
C ASP A 111 10.10 -6.21 1.09
N ALA A 112 9.13 -5.56 0.43
CA ALA A 112 8.33 -4.48 1.02
C ALA A 112 7.14 -5.00 1.83
N SER A 113 6.80 -4.27 2.91
CA SER A 113 5.57 -4.52 3.68
C SER A 113 4.39 -3.69 3.16
N ILE A 114 4.66 -2.47 2.71
CA ILE A 114 3.67 -1.60 2.08
C ILE A 114 4.28 -1.07 0.79
N ALA A 115 3.52 -1.11 -0.30
CA ALA A 115 3.96 -0.55 -1.56
C ALA A 115 2.96 0.46 -2.14
N PHE A 116 3.48 1.53 -2.74
CA PHE A 116 2.73 2.42 -3.61
C PHE A 116 3.18 2.21 -5.05
N ILE A 117 2.23 1.94 -5.94
CA ILE A 117 2.51 1.79 -7.36
C ILE A 117 1.63 2.75 -8.15
N ASP A 118 2.25 3.82 -8.66
CA ASP A 118 1.55 4.83 -9.45
C ASP A 118 1.47 4.41 -10.92
N GLU A 119 0.39 4.79 -11.58
CA GLU A 119 0.07 4.40 -12.95
C GLU A 119 0.15 2.88 -13.16
N VAL A 120 -0.43 2.12 -12.24
CA VAL A 120 -0.18 0.68 -12.08
C VAL A 120 -0.51 -0.15 -13.34
N PHE A 121 -1.41 0.33 -14.19
CA PHE A 121 -1.79 -0.33 -15.45
C PHE A 121 -0.89 -0.02 -16.64
N LYS A 122 0.03 0.94 -16.53
CA LYS A 122 0.91 1.34 -17.65
C LYS A 122 2.14 0.44 -17.83
N ALA A 123 2.30 -0.57 -16.99
CA ALA A 123 3.41 -1.51 -17.08
C ALA A 123 3.27 -2.46 -18.27
N ASN A 124 4.38 -3.08 -18.67
CA ASN A 124 4.34 -4.18 -19.65
C ASN A 124 3.74 -5.46 -19.04
N SER A 125 3.34 -6.41 -19.89
CA SER A 125 2.69 -7.66 -19.48
C SER A 125 3.55 -8.52 -18.55
N ALA A 126 4.88 -8.50 -18.69
CA ALA A 126 5.78 -9.26 -17.81
C ALA A 126 5.72 -8.72 -16.37
N ILE A 127 5.69 -7.40 -16.20
CA ILE A 127 5.52 -6.76 -14.88
C ILE A 127 4.13 -7.07 -14.31
N LEU A 128 3.06 -6.89 -15.10
CA LEU A 128 1.70 -7.14 -14.62
C LEU A 128 1.49 -8.59 -14.17
N ASN A 129 2.00 -9.57 -14.92
CA ASN A 129 1.92 -10.98 -14.55
C ASN A 129 2.69 -11.30 -13.26
N ALA A 130 3.90 -10.76 -13.10
CA ALA A 130 4.67 -10.93 -11.87
C ALA A 130 3.98 -10.28 -10.67
N LEU A 131 3.36 -9.11 -10.86
CA LEU A 131 2.54 -8.46 -9.85
C LEU A 131 1.30 -9.29 -9.50
N LEU A 132 0.60 -9.91 -10.47
CA LEU A 132 -0.55 -10.77 -10.19
C LEU A 132 -0.21 -11.89 -9.21
N THR A 133 0.90 -12.61 -9.42
CA THR A 133 1.36 -13.67 -8.52
C THR A 133 1.70 -13.11 -7.13
N LEU A 134 2.45 -12.01 -7.09
CA LEU A 134 2.87 -11.38 -5.83
C LEU A 134 1.69 -10.85 -5.01
N LEU A 135 0.73 -10.19 -5.66
CA LEU A 135 -0.47 -9.65 -5.02
C LEU A 135 -1.48 -10.74 -4.63
N ASN A 136 -1.44 -11.91 -5.24
CA ASN A 136 -2.36 -12.99 -4.91
C ASN A 136 -1.80 -13.95 -3.86
N GLU A 137 -0.57 -14.41 -4.07
CA GLU A 137 0.03 -15.50 -3.30
C GLU A 137 0.96 -14.99 -2.20
N ARG A 138 1.30 -13.68 -2.20
CA ARG A 138 2.37 -13.11 -1.35
C ARG A 138 3.69 -13.84 -1.57
N GLU A 139 3.94 -14.23 -2.82
CA GLU A 139 5.15 -14.92 -3.22
C GLU A 139 5.69 -14.34 -4.52
N PHE A 140 7.00 -14.44 -4.73
CA PHE A 140 7.66 -14.01 -5.94
C PHE A 140 8.57 -15.13 -6.46
N ASP A 141 8.41 -15.47 -7.74
CA ASP A 141 9.26 -16.43 -8.42
C ASP A 141 10.61 -15.78 -8.74
N ASN A 142 11.66 -16.19 -8.03
CA ASN A 142 13.02 -15.68 -8.17
C ASN A 142 13.95 -16.77 -8.72
N GLY A 143 14.13 -16.76 -10.05
CA GLY A 143 14.83 -17.84 -10.74
C GLY A 143 14.05 -19.16 -10.64
N ALA A 144 14.70 -20.22 -10.14
CA ALA A 144 14.05 -21.52 -9.94
C ALA A 144 13.36 -21.66 -8.57
N GLY A 145 13.56 -20.69 -7.67
CA GLY A 145 13.00 -20.69 -6.33
C GLY A 145 11.82 -19.73 -6.20
N ARG A 146 11.05 -19.92 -5.13
CA ARG A 146 9.98 -19.01 -4.75
C ARG A 146 10.31 -18.37 -3.41
N GLN A 147 10.22 -17.04 -3.33
CA GLN A 147 10.42 -16.29 -2.08
C GLN A 147 9.08 -15.79 -1.54
N HIS A 148 8.89 -15.87 -0.22
CA HIS A 148 7.76 -15.27 0.44
C HIS A 148 7.95 -13.75 0.59
N CYS A 149 6.91 -12.98 0.30
CA CYS A 149 6.91 -11.53 0.38
C CYS A 149 6.18 -11.08 1.66
N PRO A 150 6.78 -10.23 2.52
CA PRO A 150 6.19 -9.77 3.79
C PRO A 150 5.11 -8.68 3.60
N LEU A 151 4.46 -8.70 2.44
CA LEU A 151 3.57 -7.66 1.95
C LEU A 151 2.26 -7.67 2.74
N ILE A 152 1.97 -6.56 3.40
CA ILE A 152 0.70 -6.28 4.07
C ILE A 152 -0.31 -5.76 3.04
N SER A 153 0.08 -4.75 2.25
CA SER A 153 -0.83 -4.13 1.28
C SER A 153 -0.10 -3.34 0.19
N VAL A 154 -0.80 -3.16 -0.92
CA VAL A 154 -0.41 -2.31 -2.03
C VAL A 154 -1.50 -1.28 -2.22
N VAL A 155 -1.06 -0.03 -2.34
CA VAL A 155 -1.88 1.09 -2.78
C VAL A 155 -1.51 1.36 -4.23
N GLY A 156 -2.33 0.85 -5.14
CA GLY A 156 -2.23 1.20 -6.56
C GLY A 156 -2.80 2.59 -6.79
N ALA A 157 -2.30 3.29 -7.80
CA ALA A 157 -2.90 4.51 -8.30
C ALA A 157 -3.03 4.49 -9.82
N THR A 158 -4.10 5.11 -10.32
CA THR A 158 -4.32 5.32 -11.75
C THR A 158 -5.13 6.59 -11.98
N ASN A 159 -4.97 7.19 -13.15
CA ASN A 159 -5.81 8.31 -13.57
C ASN A 159 -7.10 7.83 -14.28
N GLU A 160 -7.07 6.63 -14.85
CA GLU A 160 -8.15 6.06 -15.65
C GLU A 160 -8.28 4.55 -15.39
N VAL A 161 -9.49 4.00 -15.59
CA VAL A 161 -9.73 2.56 -15.51
C VAL A 161 -9.25 1.93 -16.81
N PRO A 162 -8.50 0.82 -16.78
CA PRO A 162 -8.01 0.18 -18.00
C PRO A 162 -9.16 -0.47 -18.80
N GLU A 163 -8.94 -0.65 -20.10
CA GLU A 163 -9.90 -1.26 -21.04
C GLU A 163 -9.43 -2.63 -21.60
N ASP A 164 -8.18 -3.05 -21.34
CA ASP A 164 -7.64 -4.32 -21.83
C ASP A 164 -7.81 -5.47 -20.80
N GLU A 165 -8.00 -6.70 -21.30
CA GLU A 165 -8.32 -7.89 -20.47
C GLU A 165 -7.25 -8.19 -19.39
N ILE A 166 -5.96 -7.98 -19.69
CA ILE A 166 -4.88 -8.24 -18.73
C ILE A 166 -4.99 -7.25 -17.56
N ALA A 167 -5.19 -5.98 -17.89
CA ALA A 167 -5.35 -4.94 -16.90
C ALA A 167 -6.68 -5.08 -16.13
N GLU A 168 -7.76 -5.61 -16.72
CA GLU A 168 -8.98 -5.97 -15.98
C GLU A 168 -8.74 -7.06 -14.94
N ALA A 169 -8.04 -8.15 -15.31
CA ALA A 169 -7.69 -9.21 -14.36
C ALA A 169 -6.82 -8.70 -13.20
N PHE A 170 -5.96 -7.72 -13.48
CA PHE A 170 -5.15 -7.03 -12.48
C PHE A 170 -5.96 -6.04 -11.65
N PHE A 171 -6.92 -5.32 -12.26
CA PHE A 171 -7.85 -4.42 -11.59
C PHE A 171 -8.70 -5.16 -10.55
N ASP A 172 -9.04 -6.42 -10.80
CA ASP A 172 -9.73 -7.31 -9.85
C ASP A 172 -8.93 -7.67 -8.61
N ARG A 173 -7.61 -7.50 -8.63
CA ARG A 173 -6.76 -7.72 -7.43
C ARG A 173 -6.77 -6.56 -6.45
N PHE A 174 -7.43 -5.46 -6.79
CA PHE A 174 -7.69 -4.38 -5.86
C PHE A 174 -9.12 -4.49 -5.33
N LEU A 175 -9.27 -5.06 -4.13
CA LEU A 175 -10.57 -5.24 -3.50
C LEU A 175 -11.32 -3.91 -3.38
N LEU A 176 -10.63 -2.86 -2.91
CA LEU A 176 -11.21 -1.52 -2.79
C LEU A 176 -10.73 -0.61 -3.91
N ARG A 177 -11.67 -0.08 -4.70
CA ARG A 177 -11.43 0.92 -5.74
C ARG A 177 -12.03 2.24 -5.30
N VAL A 178 -11.17 3.19 -4.98
CA VAL A 178 -11.53 4.43 -4.29
C VAL A 178 -11.33 5.61 -5.24
N PRO A 179 -12.41 6.28 -5.68
CA PRO A 179 -12.27 7.51 -6.43
C PRO A 179 -11.73 8.63 -5.52
N VAL A 180 -10.77 9.39 -6.04
CA VAL A 180 -10.15 10.54 -5.37
C VAL A 180 -10.23 11.76 -6.27
N GLU A 181 -11.04 12.73 -5.87
CA GLU A 181 -11.30 13.95 -6.64
C GLU A 181 -10.33 15.07 -6.26
N PRO A 182 -10.07 16.04 -7.15
CA PRO A 182 -9.45 17.31 -6.76
C PRO A 182 -10.21 17.94 -5.58
N VAL A 183 -9.49 18.68 -4.73
CA VAL A 183 -10.13 19.38 -3.62
C VAL A 183 -11.11 20.43 -4.15
N SER A 184 -12.19 20.65 -3.42
CA SER A 184 -13.13 21.72 -3.69
C SER A 184 -12.44 23.09 -3.64
N ARG A 185 -13.11 24.15 -4.11
CA ARG A 185 -12.57 25.52 -4.02
C ARG A 185 -12.27 25.93 -2.57
N ASP A 186 -13.14 25.56 -1.64
CA ASP A 186 -12.95 25.84 -0.22
C ASP A 186 -11.86 24.96 0.38
N GLY A 187 -11.78 23.70 -0.03
CA GLY A 187 -10.69 22.79 0.32
C GLY A 187 -9.32 23.26 -0.19
N PHE A 188 -9.29 23.90 -1.36
CA PHE A 188 -8.06 24.48 -1.92
C PHE A 188 -7.54 25.64 -1.05
N ALA A 189 -8.42 26.52 -0.58
CA ALA A 189 -8.04 27.58 0.36
C ALA A 189 -7.45 27.01 1.65
N GLN A 190 -8.09 25.97 2.22
CA GLN A 190 -7.57 25.27 3.40
C GLN A 190 -6.23 24.60 3.15
N LEU A 191 -6.02 24.05 1.95
CA LEU A 191 -4.76 23.41 1.55
C LEU A 191 -3.62 24.43 1.52
N LEU A 192 -3.85 25.63 1.01
CA LEU A 192 -2.85 26.71 1.02
C LEU A 192 -2.49 27.13 2.45
N ASP A 193 -3.49 27.29 3.32
CA ASP A 193 -3.29 27.64 4.73
C ASP A 193 -2.54 26.54 5.51
N THR A 194 -2.77 25.28 5.14
CA THR A 194 -2.14 24.11 5.78
C THR A 194 -0.71 23.90 5.28
N ALA A 195 -0.44 24.10 3.99
CA ALA A 195 0.89 23.98 3.40
C ALA A 195 1.91 24.94 4.03
N HIS A 196 1.45 26.10 4.52
CA HIS A 196 2.28 27.06 5.25
C HIS A 196 2.52 26.68 6.74
N LYS A 197 1.83 25.67 7.26
CA LYS A 197 1.83 25.30 8.70
C LYS A 197 2.31 23.88 9.01
N ALA A 198 2.43 23.00 8.02
CA ALA A 198 2.47 21.56 8.28
C ALA A 198 3.88 20.96 8.32
N ASP A 199 4.38 20.70 9.53
CA ASP A 199 5.21 19.52 9.79
C ASP A 199 4.24 18.38 10.18
N TRP A 200 3.83 17.57 9.21
CA TRP A 200 3.09 16.35 9.54
C TRP A 200 3.99 15.42 10.37
N THR A 201 3.43 14.81 11.41
CA THR A 201 4.16 13.89 12.28
C THR A 201 3.60 12.48 12.17
N ALA A 202 4.50 11.50 12.05
CA ALA A 202 4.14 10.10 12.07
C ALA A 202 3.59 9.68 13.44
N PRO A 203 2.69 8.69 13.50
CA PRO A 203 2.19 8.18 14.77
C PRO A 203 3.36 7.67 15.65
N PRO A 204 3.32 7.92 16.98
CA PRO A 204 4.28 7.38 17.92
C PRO A 204 4.40 5.86 17.83
N ALA A 205 5.60 5.33 18.11
CA ALA A 205 5.87 3.89 18.01
C ALA A 205 4.87 3.03 18.82
N ALA A 206 4.44 3.50 19.99
CA ALA A 206 3.48 2.80 20.84
C ALA A 206 2.09 2.61 20.21
N LEU A 207 1.71 3.45 19.23
CA LEU A 207 0.45 3.31 18.52
C LEU A 207 0.56 2.42 17.28
N ARG A 208 1.76 2.23 16.72
CA ARG A 208 1.98 1.51 15.46
C ARG A 208 1.71 0.01 15.60
N LEU A 209 1.11 -0.60 14.59
CA LEU A 209 0.69 -2.00 14.59
C LEU A 209 1.86 -2.91 14.20
N ASP A 210 2.22 -3.83 15.07
CA ASP A 210 3.12 -4.94 14.78
C ASP A 210 2.34 -6.19 14.32
N ALA A 211 3.06 -7.27 14.02
CA ALA A 211 2.45 -8.51 13.54
C ALA A 211 1.47 -9.13 14.55
N ASP A 212 1.76 -9.03 15.85
CA ASP A 212 0.89 -9.54 16.91
C ASP A 212 -0.41 -8.73 17.01
N ALA A 213 -0.31 -7.40 16.95
CA ALA A 213 -1.46 -6.50 16.93
C ALA A 213 -2.36 -6.74 15.70
N LEU A 214 -1.77 -6.97 14.52
CA LEU A 214 -2.52 -7.31 13.31
C LEU A 214 -3.24 -8.66 13.46
N THR A 215 -2.54 -9.68 13.96
CA THR A 215 -3.14 -11.00 14.20
C THR A 215 -4.30 -10.93 15.21
N ALA A 216 -4.16 -10.12 16.25
CA ALA A 216 -5.22 -9.88 17.23
C ALA A 216 -6.43 -9.18 16.60
N LEU A 217 -6.20 -8.15 15.78
CA LEU A 217 -7.25 -7.43 15.03
C LEU A 217 -8.05 -8.38 14.12
N THR A 218 -7.36 -9.21 13.33
CA THR A 218 -8.01 -10.18 12.44
C THR A 218 -8.86 -11.18 13.23
N ARG A 219 -8.36 -11.66 14.37
CA ARG A 219 -9.11 -12.58 15.25
C ARG A 219 -10.36 -11.93 15.83
N GLN A 220 -10.27 -10.67 16.27
CA GLN A 220 -11.41 -9.92 16.81
C GLN A 220 -12.47 -9.64 15.74
N ALA A 221 -12.08 -9.41 14.49
CA ALA A 221 -13.02 -9.18 13.40
C ALA A 221 -13.76 -10.45 12.94
N ALA A 222 -13.19 -11.63 13.19
CA ALA A 222 -13.78 -12.93 12.84
C ALA A 222 -14.71 -13.52 13.93
N ALA A 223 -14.77 -12.89 15.11
CA ALA A 223 -15.59 -13.29 16.25
C ALA A 223 -16.95 -12.57 16.23
#